data_AF-A0A7X0HYC5-F1
#
_entry.id   AF-A0A7X0HYC5-F1
#
_cell.length_a   1.000
_cell.length_b   1.000
_cell.length_c   1.000
_cell.angle_alpha   90.00
_cell.angle_beta   90.00
_cell.angle_gamma   90.00
#
_symmetry.space_group_name_H-M   'P 1'
#
loop_
_entity.id
_entity.type
_entity.pdbx_description
1 polymer ?
#
loop_
_entity_poly.entity_id
_entity_poly.type
_entity_poly.pdbx_seq_one_letter_code
_entity_poly.pdbx_strand_id
1 'polypeptide(L)' 'MIELSKKQNVLLMHLREGKSQREIARETGVDRKTVRKYIKEYERKRMEIQQSDDPVQTGVTVK' A
#
# COMPACT_ATOMS: atom_id res chain seq x y z
N MET A 1 -10.61 13.27 -10.29
CA MET A 1 -10.62 11.80 -10.17
C MET A 1 -9.20 11.37 -9.83
N ILE A 2 -8.97 10.70 -8.70
CA ILE A 2 -7.64 10.16 -8.39
C ILE A 2 -7.54 8.87 -9.19
N GLU A 3 -6.64 8.84 -10.17
CA GLU A 3 -6.37 7.60 -10.89
C GLU A 3 -5.91 6.55 -9.89
N LEU A 4 -6.55 5.38 -9.95
CA LEU A 4 -6.17 4.17 -9.20
C LEU A 4 -4.66 3.88 -9.30
N SER A 5 -4.06 4.25 -10.45
CA SER A 5 -2.62 4.20 -10.74
C SER A 5 -1.77 4.89 -9.68
N LYS A 6 -2.15 6.10 -9.21
CA LYS A 6 -1.36 6.89 -8.26
C LYS A 6 -1.33 6.25 -6.89
N LYS A 7 -2.47 5.75 -6.40
CA LYS A 7 -2.55 5.07 -5.11
C LYS A 7 -1.75 3.78 -5.11
N GLN A 8 -1.84 2.99 -6.19
CA GLN A 8 -1.07 1.76 -6.35
C GLN A 8 0.44 2.03 -6.43
N ASN A 9 0.86 3.04 -7.20
CA ASN A 9 2.28 3.43 -7.29
C ASN A 9 2.86 3.83 -5.93
N VAL A 10 2.12 4.63 -5.15
CA VAL A 10 2.53 4.99 -3.78
C VAL A 10 2.73 3.76 -2.89
N LEU A 11 1.82 2.79 -2.95
CA LEU A 11 1.90 1.57 -2.14
C LEU A 11 3.06 0.68 -2.59
N LEU A 12 3.29 0.54 -3.90
CA LEU A 12 4.37 -0.28 -4.44
C LEU A 12 5.75 0.30 -4.06
N MET A 13 5.94 1.61 -4.20
CA MET A 13 7.18 2.29 -3.78
C MET A 13 7.43 2.14 -2.28
N HIS A 14 6.37 2.17 -1.46
CA HIS A 14 6.53 1.99 -0.02
C HIS A 14 6.86 0.55 0.38
N LEU A 15 6.12 -0.42 -0.14
CA LEU A 15 6.20 -1.82 0.29
C LEU A 15 7.34 -2.58 -0.37
N ARG A 16 7.60 -2.32 -1.66
CA ARG A 16 8.58 -3.07 -2.45
C ARG A 16 9.94 -2.38 -2.50
N GLU A 17 9.95 -1.05 -2.62
CA GLU A 17 11.19 -0.27 -2.74
C GLU A 17 11.67 0.30 -1.40
N GLY A 18 10.85 0.24 -0.35
CA GLY A 18 11.21 0.74 0.99
C GLY A 18 11.38 2.27 1.05
N LYS A 19 10.88 3.00 0.04
CA LYS A 19 11.06 4.45 -0.04
C LYS A 19 10.34 5.16 1.10
N SER A 20 10.93 6.25 1.56
CA SER A 20 10.31 7.11 2.56
C SER A 20 9.12 7.86 1.96
N GLN A 21 8.17 8.26 2.81
CA GLN A 21 7.02 9.08 2.39
C GLN A 21 7.43 10.39 1.70
N ARG A 22 8.63 10.92 2.02
CA ARG A 22 9.18 12.13 1.40
C ARG A 22 9.63 11.88 -0.04
N GLU A 23 10.29 10.76 -0.28
CA GLU A 23 10.74 10.36 -1.62
C GLU A 23 9.54 10.05 -2.51
N ILE A 24 8.58 9.27 -1.99
CA ILE A 24 7.35 8.93 -2.71
C ILE A 24 6.58 10.21 -3.10
N ALA A 25 6.45 11.19 -2.20
CA ALA A 25 5.77 12.44 -2.50
C ALA A 25 6.48 13.24 -3.61
N ARG A 26 7.82 13.24 -3.62
CA ARG A 26 8.63 13.91 -4.67
C ARG A 26 8.49 13.23 -6.02
N GLU A 27 8.55 11.90 -6.05
CA GLU A 27 8.49 11.14 -7.31
C GLU A 27 7.09 11.08 -7.91
N THR A 28 6.07 10.90 -7.07
CA THR A 28 4.67 10.75 -7.54
C THR A 28 3.93 12.07 -7.71
N GLY A 29 4.48 13.17 -7.18
CA GLY A 29 3.81 14.47 -7.09
C GLY A 29 2.56 14.46 -6.18
N VAL A 30 2.37 13.39 -5.40
CA VAL A 30 1.26 13.26 -4.46
C VAL A 30 1.62 13.96 -3.15
N ASP A 31 0.69 14.75 -2.60
CA ASP A 31 0.90 15.39 -1.31
C ASP A 31 1.27 14.36 -0.23
N ARG A 32 2.25 14.71 0.60
CA ARG A 32 2.80 13.81 1.63
C ARG A 32 1.72 13.34 2.62
N LYS A 33 0.70 14.15 2.94
CA LYS A 33 -0.41 13.73 3.81
C LYS A 33 -1.27 12.67 3.12
N THR A 34 -1.45 12.80 1.80
CA THR A 34 -2.15 11.80 0.98
C THR A 34 -1.35 10.49 0.91
N VAL A 35 -0.04 10.55 0.70
CA VAL A 35 0.85 9.37 0.79
C VAL A 35 0.69 8.66 2.14
N ARG A 36 0.78 9.42 3.24
CA ARG A 36 0.59 8.89 4.60
C ARG A 36 -0.79 8.24 4.79
N LYS A 37 -1.85 8.88 4.27
CA LYS A 37 -3.22 8.34 4.33
C LYS A 37 -3.31 7.00 3.61
N TYR A 38 -2.74 6.89 2.41
CA TYR A 38 -2.78 5.64 1.62
C TYR A 38 -2.05 4.49 2.30
N ILE A 39 -0.87 4.75 2.86
CA ILE A 39 -0.11 3.73 3.60
C ILE A 39 -0.90 3.26 4.82
N LYS A 40 -1.40 4.19 5.65
CA LYS A 40 -2.19 3.84 6.84
C LYS A 40 -3.46 3.07 6.53
N GLU A 41 -4.20 3.47 5.50
CA GLU A 41 -5.41 2.75 5.08
C GLU A 41 -5.08 1.31 4.64
N TYR A 42 -3.97 1.11 3.94
CA TYR A 42 -3.53 -0.22 3.53
C TYR A 42 -3.12 -1.07 4.74
N GLU A 43 -2.30 -0.55 5.64
CA GLU A 43 -1.86 -1.24 6.85
C GLU A 43 -3.04 -1.63 7.74
N ARG A 44 -4.01 -0.72 7.91
CA ARG A 44 -5.21 -0.99 8.70
C ARG A 44 -6.03 -2.13 8.09
N LYS A 45 -6.29 -2.08 6.78
CA LYS A 45 -7.00 -3.18 6.08
C LYS A 45 -6.24 -4.50 6.19
N ARG A 46 -4.91 -4.46 6.08
CA ARG A 46 -4.07 -5.65 6.22
C ARG A 46 -4.16 -6.25 7.63
N MET A 47 -4.20 -5.40 8.67
CA MET A 47 -4.40 -5.84 10.06
C MET A 47 -5.81 -6.37 10.29
N GLU A 48 -6.85 -5.72 9.75
CA GLU A 48 -8.24 -6.19 9.83
C GLU A 48 -8.38 -7.60 9.23
N ILE A 49 -7.85 -7.81 8.02
CA ILE A 49 -7.84 -9.13 7.35
C ILE A 49 -7.05 -10.16 8.17
N GLN A 50 -5.90 -9.77 8.71
CA GLN A 50 -5.07 -10.67 9.52
C GLN A 50 -5.70 -11.03 10.88
N GLN A 51 -6.64 -10.22 11.38
CA GLN A 51 -7.38 -10.49 12.61
C GLN A 51 -8.68 -11.28 12.38
N SER A 52 -9.21 -11.28 11.16
CA SER A 52 -10.50 -11.89 10.83
C SER A 52 -10.44 -13.32 10.29
N ASP A 53 -9.29 -13.82 9.82
CA ASP A 53 -9.11 -15.18 9.28
C ASP A 53 -7.89 -15.86 9.96
N ASP A 54 -8.03 -16.98 10.69
CA ASP A 54 -7.94 -18.37 10.19
C ASP A 54 -6.97 -18.55 8.99
N PRO A 55 -6.13 -19.60 8.95
CA PRO A 55 -4.91 -19.66 8.13
C PRO A 55 -5.20 -19.29 6.68
N VAL A 56 -4.85 -18.04 6.34
CA VAL A 56 -5.08 -17.42 5.04
C VAL A 56 -4.54 -18.34 3.97
N GLN A 57 -5.44 -18.73 3.08
CA GLN A 57 -5.20 -19.44 1.84
C GLN A 57 -4.19 -18.62 1.02
N THR A 58 -2.91 -18.87 1.27
CA THR A 58 -1.81 -18.41 0.43
C THR A 58 -2.15 -18.87 -0.98
N GLY A 59 -2.32 -17.92 -1.90
CA GLY A 59 -2.45 -18.18 -3.33
C GLY A 59 -1.15 -18.73 -3.91
N VAL A 60 -0.69 -19.86 -3.40
CA VAL A 60 0.22 -20.74 -4.10
C VAL A 60 -0.67 -21.54 -5.03
N THR A 61 -0.78 -21.09 -6.28
CA THR A 61 -1.12 -21.99 -7.38
C THR A 61 -0.01 -23.03 -7.43
N VAL A 62 -0.22 -24.16 -6.74
CA VAL A 62 0.57 -25.36 -6.98
C VAL A 62 0.23 -25.80 -8.40
N LYS A 63 1.25 -25.82 -9.26
CA LYS A 63 1.18 -26.34 -10.62
C LYS A 63 0.81 -27.81 -10.65
#